data_AF-A0A8X6GRP3-F1
#
_entry.id   AF-A0A8X6GRP3-F1
#
_cell.length_a   1.000
_cell.length_b   1.000
_cell.length_c   1.000
_cell.angle_alpha   90.00
_cell.angle_beta   90.00
_cell.angle_gamma   90.00
#
_symmetry.space_group_name_H-M   'P 1'
#
loop_
_entity.id
_entity.type
_entity.pdbx_description
1 polymer ?
#
loop_
_entity_poly.entity_id
_entity_poly.type
_entity_poly.pdbx_seq_one_letter_code
_entity_poly.pdbx_strand_id
1 'polypeptide(L)'
;MNEPKPPLRVTIEDSKEQVQEESKRNTIEDLTLRDIILSVPANFQKFIPPIVEKLNTRSYDWNKYGELTKDSEIIKNTNVIDLFSYLMRNVKKGHEPNGFSVFWRAIKEIKIPTRWIGNQKLVEMLGDGTILDEVQKEYTFETSERVNTPKRKKRKQNFSKKERVLETAYYDFVNPASFGGIKKLSTLTKVPYQQTKAWLSSQDTYTLHRPVRYKFSRRATLFFAYVIPLKNKKAVSVTKAFESLLQQVKPKNIQSDKGNEFYNTQLQSLFKKYNINHYSAEGDAKSTIVERFNRTLKQKMFRVFTYRKSYKYDDVLQSLVKSYNNSKHRSIGMAPSKVTRELEPQIF
;
A
#
# COMPACT_ATOMS: atom_id res chain seq x y z
N MET A 1 69.48 2.36 8.90
CA MET A 1 68.67 2.31 10.14
C MET A 1 67.24 2.61 9.72
N ASN A 2 66.33 1.62 9.81
CA ASN A 2 64.92 1.80 9.46
C ASN A 2 64.18 2.32 10.69
N GLU A 3 63.78 3.58 10.67
CA GLU A 3 62.86 4.11 11.67
C GLU A 3 61.48 3.43 11.51
N PRO A 4 60.80 3.05 12.61
CA PRO A 4 59.47 2.50 12.54
C PRO A 4 58.48 3.57 12.07
N LYS A 5 57.54 3.17 11.20
CA LYS A 5 56.46 4.06 10.75
C LYS A 5 55.68 4.62 11.95
N PRO A 6 55.33 5.91 11.95
CA PRO A 6 54.56 6.49 13.03
C PRO A 6 53.19 5.82 13.14
N PRO A 7 52.65 5.66 14.36
CA PRO A 7 51.35 5.04 14.57
C PRO A 7 50.25 5.88 13.91
N LEU A 8 49.33 5.20 13.22
CA LEU A 8 48.13 5.80 12.63
C LEU A 8 47.33 6.51 13.74
N ARG A 9 47.25 7.84 13.67
CA ARG A 9 46.40 8.64 14.55
C ARG A 9 44.96 8.53 14.05
N VAL A 10 44.22 7.54 14.56
CA VAL A 10 42.78 7.43 14.31
C VAL A 10 42.10 8.52 15.13
N THR A 11 41.70 9.60 14.47
CA THR A 11 40.88 10.66 15.05
C THR A 11 39.47 10.12 15.36
N ILE A 12 38.94 10.46 16.53
CA ILE A 12 37.63 9.99 17.03
C ILE A 12 36.46 10.45 16.11
N GLU A 13 36.71 11.45 15.27
CA GLU A 13 35.73 12.00 14.31
C GLU A 13 35.56 11.08 13.09
N ASP A 14 36.65 10.58 12.47
CA ASP A 14 36.58 9.66 11.33
C ASP A 14 35.92 8.32 11.68
N SER A 15 36.14 7.86 12.91
CA SER A 15 35.52 6.64 13.43
C SER A 15 34.03 6.85 13.76
N LYS A 16 33.61 8.05 14.19
CA LYS A 16 32.18 8.39 14.35
C LYS A 16 31.47 8.56 13.01
N GLU A 17 32.12 9.11 12.00
CA GLU A 17 31.57 9.23 10.64
C GLU A 17 31.44 7.86 9.96
N GLN A 18 32.45 7.00 10.06
CA GLN A 18 32.37 5.62 9.58
C GLN A 18 31.27 4.83 10.29
N VAL A 19 31.17 4.91 11.62
CA VAL A 19 30.11 4.24 12.38
C VAL A 19 28.72 4.83 12.07
N GLN A 20 28.60 6.12 11.79
CA GLN A 20 27.33 6.72 11.34
C GLN A 20 26.96 6.33 9.91
N GLU A 21 27.91 6.24 8.99
CA GLU A 21 27.65 5.78 7.63
C GLU A 21 27.31 4.30 7.60
N GLU A 22 28.01 3.47 8.36
CA GLU A 22 27.80 2.02 8.45
C GLU A 22 26.47 1.71 9.14
N SER A 23 26.11 2.43 10.22
CA SER A 23 24.78 2.32 10.83
C SER A 23 23.65 2.82 9.90
N LYS A 24 23.85 3.91 9.15
CA LYS A 24 22.88 4.36 8.14
C LYS A 24 22.74 3.37 6.99
N ARG A 25 23.84 2.77 6.49
CA ARG A 25 23.82 1.71 5.47
C ARG A 25 23.06 0.48 5.97
N ASN A 26 23.40 -0.02 7.16
CA ASN A 26 22.70 -1.15 7.79
C ASN A 26 21.20 -0.88 7.99
N THR A 27 20.83 0.36 8.36
CA THR A 27 19.41 0.73 8.53
C THR A 27 18.67 0.81 7.19
N ILE A 28 19.33 1.26 6.11
CA ILE A 28 18.75 1.37 4.76
C ILE A 28 18.67 0.00 4.06
N GLU A 29 19.68 -0.85 4.24
CA GLU A 29 19.68 -2.24 3.78
C GLU A 29 18.54 -3.03 4.44
N ASP A 30 18.31 -2.85 5.74
CA ASP A 30 17.20 -3.48 6.47
C ASP A 30 15.82 -2.97 5.99
N LEU A 31 15.70 -1.68 5.65
CA LEU A 31 14.46 -1.10 5.10
C LEU A 31 14.15 -1.60 3.68
N THR A 32 15.15 -1.66 2.80
CA THR A 32 14.97 -2.14 1.43
C THR A 32 14.70 -3.65 1.40
N LEU A 33 15.41 -4.45 2.21
CA LEU A 33 15.13 -5.87 2.38
C LEU A 33 13.69 -6.10 2.87
N ARG A 34 13.23 -5.31 3.83
CA ARG A 34 11.85 -5.36 4.32
C ARG A 34 10.83 -5.05 3.22
N ASP A 35 11.09 -4.04 2.39
CA ASP A 35 10.21 -3.69 1.28
C ASP A 35 10.17 -4.77 0.19
N ILE A 36 11.31 -5.42 -0.10
CA ILE A 36 11.38 -6.59 -0.99
C ILE A 36 10.52 -7.72 -0.42
N ILE A 37 10.67 -8.05 0.86
CA ILE A 37 9.88 -9.10 1.53
C ILE A 37 8.38 -8.80 1.42
N LEU A 38 7.97 -7.56 1.72
CA LEU A 38 6.55 -7.17 1.66
C LEU A 38 5.98 -7.17 0.23
N SER A 39 6.82 -7.02 -0.79
CA SER A 39 6.40 -7.05 -2.20
C SER A 39 6.10 -8.46 -2.72
N VAL A 40 6.52 -9.51 -2.01
CA VAL A 40 6.44 -10.91 -2.45
C VAL A 40 5.28 -11.64 -1.73
N PRO A 41 4.61 -12.64 -2.35
CA PRO A 41 3.54 -13.39 -1.67
C PRO A 41 4.04 -14.07 -0.39
N ALA A 42 3.20 -14.09 0.67
CA ALA A 42 3.57 -14.56 2.01
C ALA A 42 4.29 -15.92 2.03
N ASN A 43 3.86 -16.87 1.18
CA ASN A 43 4.44 -18.20 1.13
C ASN A 43 5.91 -18.22 0.64
N PHE A 44 6.35 -17.17 -0.06
CA PHE A 44 7.69 -17.03 -0.63
C PHE A 44 8.57 -16.04 0.14
N GLN A 45 8.02 -15.26 1.07
CA GLN A 45 8.76 -14.27 1.87
C GLN A 45 9.95 -14.87 2.61
N LYS A 46 9.79 -16.09 3.14
CA LYS A 46 10.84 -16.84 3.84
C LYS A 46 12.05 -17.17 2.97
N PHE A 47 11.93 -17.13 1.64
CA PHE A 47 13.03 -17.41 0.72
C PHE A 47 13.81 -16.15 0.33
N ILE A 48 13.30 -14.95 0.63
CA ILE A 48 13.96 -13.71 0.23
C ILE A 48 15.30 -13.49 0.95
N PRO A 49 15.40 -13.57 2.30
CA PRO A 49 16.68 -13.41 2.97
C PRO A 49 17.80 -14.32 2.45
N PRO A 50 17.61 -15.65 2.28
CA PRO A 50 18.68 -16.51 1.78
C PRO A 50 18.99 -16.31 0.29
N ILE A 51 18.06 -15.78 -0.52
CA ILE A 51 18.37 -15.41 -1.91
C ILE A 51 19.26 -14.16 -1.94
N VAL A 52 18.92 -13.16 -1.12
CA VAL A 52 19.71 -11.92 -0.99
C VAL A 52 21.12 -12.22 -0.52
N GLU A 53 21.27 -13.02 0.54
CA GLU A 53 22.57 -13.44 1.05
C GLU A 53 23.43 -14.08 -0.06
N LYS A 54 22.85 -15.00 -0.84
CA LYS A 54 23.54 -15.64 -1.96
C LYS A 54 23.88 -14.65 -3.08
N LEU A 55 23.05 -13.67 -3.38
CA LEU A 55 23.35 -12.63 -4.37
C LEU A 55 24.55 -11.79 -3.92
N ASN A 56 24.60 -11.42 -2.64
CA ASN A 56 25.71 -10.67 -2.06
C ASN A 56 27.04 -11.44 -2.14
N THR A 57 27.03 -12.77 -1.96
CA THR A 57 28.24 -13.61 -2.15
C THR A 57 28.80 -13.59 -3.58
N ARG A 58 28.01 -13.12 -4.57
CA ARG A 58 28.37 -13.02 -5.98
C ARG A 58 28.48 -11.55 -6.45
N SER A 59 28.69 -10.63 -5.51
CA SER A 59 28.83 -9.19 -5.77
C SER A 59 27.60 -8.53 -6.40
N TYR A 60 26.41 -9.12 -6.23
CA TYR A 60 25.15 -8.46 -6.60
C TYR A 60 24.55 -7.79 -5.38
N ASP A 61 24.21 -6.51 -5.50
CA ASP A 61 23.59 -5.72 -4.43
C ASP A 61 22.67 -4.66 -5.06
N TRP A 62 22.29 -3.61 -4.33
CA TRP A 62 21.54 -2.49 -4.86
C TRP A 62 21.84 -1.19 -4.15
N ASN A 63 21.61 -0.08 -4.85
CA ASN A 63 21.74 1.25 -4.27
C ASN A 63 20.51 1.65 -3.43
N LYS A 64 20.59 2.80 -2.76
CA LYS A 64 19.50 3.38 -1.95
C LYS A 64 18.19 3.66 -2.71
N TYR A 65 18.20 3.60 -4.05
CA TYR A 65 17.03 3.78 -4.90
C TYR A 65 16.43 2.45 -5.38
N GLY A 66 17.04 1.32 -4.99
CA GLY A 66 16.62 -0.02 -5.40
C GLY A 66 17.11 -0.41 -6.79
N GLU A 67 18.10 0.27 -7.36
CA GLU A 67 18.73 -0.17 -8.62
C GLU A 67 19.77 -1.24 -8.32
N LEU A 68 19.72 -2.34 -9.07
CA LEU A 68 20.65 -3.47 -8.97
C LEU A 68 22.07 -3.03 -9.33
N THR A 69 23.04 -3.44 -8.53
CA THR A 69 24.47 -3.26 -8.78
C THR A 69 25.15 -4.61 -8.97
N LYS A 70 26.19 -4.63 -9.81
CA LYS A 70 27.11 -5.77 -9.93
C LYS A 70 28.53 -5.22 -9.84
N ASP A 71 29.34 -5.73 -8.92
CA ASP A 71 30.72 -5.25 -8.71
C ASP A 71 30.80 -3.72 -8.52
N SER A 72 29.79 -3.15 -7.83
CA SER A 72 29.57 -1.70 -7.64
C SER A 72 29.20 -0.88 -8.89
N GLU A 73 29.01 -1.50 -10.05
CA GLU A 73 28.45 -0.84 -11.23
C GLU A 73 26.92 -0.87 -11.22
N ILE A 74 26.29 0.29 -11.45
CA ILE A 74 24.83 0.44 -11.43
C ILE A 74 24.22 -0.03 -12.74
N ILE A 75 23.26 -0.95 -12.65
CA ILE A 75 22.43 -1.37 -13.77
C ILE A 75 21.22 -0.43 -13.83
N LYS A 76 21.34 0.64 -14.62
CA LYS A 76 20.35 1.72 -14.71
C LYS A 76 18.94 1.20 -15.04
N ASN A 77 17.93 1.90 -14.53
CA ASN A 77 16.51 1.62 -14.77
C ASN A 77 16.02 0.27 -14.23
N THR A 78 16.73 -0.33 -13.27
CA THR A 78 16.28 -1.52 -12.55
C THR A 78 15.55 -1.15 -11.27
N ASN A 79 14.68 -2.04 -10.79
CA ASN A 79 14.07 -1.92 -9.47
C ASN A 79 14.01 -3.31 -8.81
N VAL A 80 14.82 -3.54 -7.78
CA VAL A 80 14.93 -4.83 -7.07
C VAL A 80 13.60 -5.34 -6.54
N ILE A 81 12.69 -4.45 -6.13
CA ILE A 81 11.35 -4.83 -5.67
C ILE A 81 10.56 -5.47 -6.81
N ASP A 82 10.60 -4.87 -8.00
CA ASP A 82 9.92 -5.42 -9.18
C ASP A 82 10.57 -6.72 -9.66
N LEU A 83 11.91 -6.81 -9.57
CA LEU A 83 12.68 -8.00 -9.92
C LEU A 83 12.29 -9.22 -9.05
N PHE A 84 12.29 -9.05 -7.72
CA PHE A 84 11.88 -10.09 -6.78
C PHE A 84 10.37 -10.40 -6.85
N SER A 85 9.53 -9.38 -7.02
CA SER A 85 8.09 -9.55 -7.22
C SER A 85 7.81 -10.39 -8.48
N TYR A 86 8.51 -10.15 -9.59
CA TYR A 86 8.37 -10.91 -10.82
C TYR A 86 8.92 -12.34 -10.72
N LEU A 87 10.02 -12.55 -9.98
CA LEU A 87 10.55 -13.89 -9.68
C LEU A 87 9.52 -14.77 -8.94
N MET A 88 8.71 -14.15 -8.07
CA MET A 88 7.84 -14.85 -7.13
C MET A 88 6.36 -14.88 -7.51
N ARG A 89 5.95 -14.26 -8.63
CA ARG A 89 4.53 -14.14 -9.03
C ARG A 89 4.29 -14.61 -10.46
N ASN A 90 3.21 -15.37 -10.65
CA ASN A 90 2.69 -15.72 -11.97
C ASN A 90 1.91 -14.55 -12.58
N VAL A 91 2.56 -13.76 -13.45
CA VAL A 91 1.95 -12.58 -14.08
C VAL A 91 1.17 -12.97 -15.35
N LYS A 92 -0.09 -12.53 -15.46
CA LYS A 92 -1.01 -12.88 -16.58
C LYS A 92 -0.69 -12.21 -17.94
N LYS A 93 0.31 -11.33 -18.01
CA LYS A 93 0.78 -10.65 -19.25
C LYS A 93 2.28 -10.36 -19.12
N GLY A 94 3.04 -10.65 -20.17
CA GLY A 94 4.51 -10.60 -20.21
C GLY A 94 5.11 -9.20 -20.14
N HIS A 95 4.98 -8.53 -19.00
CA HIS A 95 5.82 -7.39 -18.68
C HIS A 95 6.97 -7.92 -17.81
N GLU A 96 8.08 -8.23 -18.46
CA GLU A 96 9.35 -8.46 -17.79
C GLU A 96 9.86 -7.11 -17.25
N PRO A 97 10.28 -7.00 -15.97
CA PRO A 97 10.81 -5.75 -15.44
C PRO A 97 12.12 -5.37 -16.12
N ASN A 98 12.42 -4.07 -16.17
CA ASN A 98 13.64 -3.57 -16.79
C ASN A 98 14.87 -4.15 -16.07
N GLY A 99 15.84 -4.62 -16.87
CA GLY A 99 17.06 -5.27 -16.39
C GLY A 99 16.85 -6.64 -15.72
N PHE A 100 15.68 -7.26 -15.88
CA PHE A 100 15.44 -8.62 -15.38
C PHE A 100 16.38 -9.66 -15.99
N SER A 101 16.81 -9.51 -17.24
CA SER A 101 17.79 -10.39 -17.86
C SER A 101 19.10 -10.49 -17.06
N VAL A 102 19.57 -9.38 -16.50
CA VAL A 102 20.80 -9.33 -15.69
C VAL A 102 20.55 -9.97 -14.32
N PHE A 103 19.42 -9.66 -13.70
CA PHE A 103 19.00 -10.29 -12.45
C PHE A 103 18.80 -11.81 -12.62
N TRP A 104 18.25 -12.25 -13.74
CA TRP A 104 18.02 -13.65 -14.05
C TRP A 104 19.33 -14.42 -14.23
N ARG A 105 20.35 -13.77 -14.81
CA ARG A 105 21.72 -14.32 -14.83
C ARG A 105 22.27 -14.48 -13.41
N ALA A 106 22.08 -13.49 -12.54
CA ALA A 106 22.46 -13.59 -11.13
C ALA A 106 21.78 -14.78 -10.43
N ILE A 107 20.47 -14.94 -10.63
CA ILE A 107 19.68 -16.06 -10.09
C ILE A 107 20.21 -17.43 -10.56
N LYS A 108 20.65 -17.53 -11.83
CA LYS A 108 21.27 -18.75 -12.36
C LYS A 108 22.64 -19.02 -11.73
N GLU A 109 23.44 -17.98 -11.50
CA GLU A 109 24.78 -18.09 -10.89
C GLU A 109 24.72 -18.59 -9.43
N ILE A 110 23.71 -18.16 -8.66
CA ILE A 110 23.54 -18.56 -7.25
C ILE A 110 22.88 -19.93 -7.05
N LYS A 111 22.40 -20.58 -8.12
CA LYS A 111 21.83 -21.94 -8.12
C LYS A 111 20.80 -22.16 -7.00
N ILE A 112 19.76 -21.34 -6.95
CA ILE A 112 18.68 -21.50 -5.96
C ILE A 112 17.73 -22.64 -6.32
N PRO A 113 17.11 -23.31 -5.33
CA PRO A 113 16.11 -24.34 -5.60
C PRO A 113 14.94 -23.81 -6.43
N THR A 114 14.50 -24.57 -7.44
CA THR A 114 13.35 -24.21 -8.30
C THR A 114 12.07 -23.98 -7.49
N ARG A 115 11.89 -24.70 -6.38
CA ARG A 115 10.78 -24.51 -5.42
C ARG A 115 10.73 -23.12 -4.76
N TRP A 116 11.82 -22.36 -4.80
CA TRP A 116 11.86 -20.99 -4.27
C TRP A 116 11.31 -19.98 -5.27
N ILE A 117 11.11 -20.36 -6.53
CA ILE A 117 10.63 -19.48 -7.60
C ILE A 117 9.12 -19.66 -7.76
N GLY A 118 8.37 -18.59 -7.52
CA GLY A 118 6.90 -18.61 -7.63
C GLY A 118 6.37 -18.47 -9.07
N ASN A 119 7.19 -17.93 -9.98
CA ASN A 119 6.85 -17.76 -11.38
C ASN A 119 7.14 -19.03 -12.20
N GLN A 120 6.07 -19.74 -12.58
CA GLN A 120 6.10 -21.01 -13.29
C GLN A 120 6.79 -20.91 -14.66
N LYS A 121 6.63 -19.78 -15.37
CA LYS A 121 7.32 -19.56 -16.67
C LYS A 121 8.84 -19.58 -16.50
N LEU A 122 9.34 -19.02 -15.40
CA LEU A 122 10.77 -19.00 -15.08
C LEU A 122 11.27 -20.37 -14.64
N VAL A 123 10.43 -21.14 -13.93
CA VAL A 123 10.71 -22.54 -13.58
C VAL A 123 10.78 -23.42 -14.82
N GLU A 124 9.86 -23.24 -15.78
CA GLU A 124 9.89 -23.92 -17.08
C GLU A 124 11.15 -23.57 -17.88
N MET A 125 11.59 -22.30 -17.85
CA MET A 125 12.85 -21.85 -18.48
C MET A 125 14.12 -22.41 -17.83
N LEU A 126 14.02 -22.99 -16.62
CA LEU A 126 15.12 -23.69 -15.95
C LEU A 126 15.11 -25.21 -16.27
N GLY A 127 14.03 -25.73 -16.86
CA GLY A 127 13.82 -27.15 -17.10
C GLY A 127 14.53 -27.66 -18.35
N ASP A 128 15.77 -28.14 -18.17
CA ASP A 128 16.32 -29.40 -18.75
C ASP A 128 17.77 -29.70 -18.32
N GLY A 129 18.28 -29.14 -17.20
CA GLY A 129 19.61 -29.56 -16.74
C GLY A 129 20.21 -28.80 -15.57
N THR A 130 19.67 -28.98 -14.36
CA THR A 130 20.44 -28.79 -13.11
C THR A 130 19.69 -29.45 -11.95
N ILE A 131 20.06 -30.70 -11.66
CA ILE A 131 19.79 -31.38 -10.39
C ILE A 131 20.92 -31.01 -9.42
N LEU A 132 20.60 -30.82 -8.13
CA LEU A 132 21.39 -31.27 -6.98
C LEU A 132 20.50 -31.16 -5.71
N ASP A 133 20.00 -32.32 -5.25
CA ASP A 133 19.57 -32.59 -3.86
C ASP A 133 20.77 -32.37 -2.90
N GLU A 134 20.68 -32.04 -1.61
CA GLU A 134 20.06 -32.68 -0.43
C GLU A 134 19.75 -31.56 0.62
N VAL A 135 18.79 -31.62 1.56
CA VAL A 135 18.71 -32.50 2.74
C VAL A 135 17.25 -32.54 3.24
N GLN A 136 16.79 -33.75 3.56
CA GLN A 136 15.52 -34.08 4.24
C GLN A 136 15.61 -33.97 5.78
N LYS A 137 14.42 -33.95 6.42
CA LYS A 137 14.07 -33.89 7.86
C LYS A 137 13.85 -32.44 8.32
N GLU A 138 12.63 -31.99 8.61
CA GLU A 138 11.74 -32.52 9.65
C GLU A 138 10.30 -32.00 9.46
N TYR A 139 9.33 -32.70 10.07
CA TYR A 139 7.88 -32.43 10.17
C TYR A 139 6.96 -32.76 8.98
N THR A 140 6.64 -34.05 8.94
CA THR A 140 5.37 -34.66 8.53
C THR A 140 4.17 -34.07 9.28
N PHE A 141 3.09 -33.79 8.57
CA PHE A 141 1.74 -34.09 9.05
C PHE A 141 0.90 -34.65 7.89
N GLU A 142 0.10 -35.63 8.24
CA GLU A 142 -0.51 -36.65 7.39
C GLU A 142 -1.44 -36.09 6.31
N THR A 143 -1.38 -36.74 5.16
CA THR A 143 -2.29 -36.55 4.03
C THR A 143 -3.53 -37.39 4.25
N SER A 144 -4.70 -36.77 4.27
CA SER A 144 -5.94 -37.44 3.86
C SER A 144 -6.38 -36.90 2.49
N GLU A 145 -6.32 -37.84 1.55
CA GLU A 145 -7.07 -37.97 0.30
C GLU A 145 -6.96 -36.92 -0.82
N ARG A 146 -6.34 -37.40 -1.91
CA ARG A 146 -6.34 -36.84 -3.25
C ARG A 146 -7.77 -36.81 -3.79
N VAL A 147 -8.32 -35.61 -4.00
CA VAL A 147 -9.35 -35.40 -5.02
C VAL A 147 -8.68 -34.84 -6.26
N ASN A 148 -8.64 -35.66 -7.33
CA ASN A 148 -8.21 -35.25 -8.65
C ASN A 148 -8.97 -33.99 -9.11
N THR A 149 -8.27 -32.88 -9.38
CA THR A 149 -8.86 -31.76 -10.13
C THR A 149 -8.30 -31.73 -11.56
N PRO A 150 -9.16 -31.75 -12.60
CA PRO A 150 -8.72 -31.86 -14.00
C PRO A 150 -8.04 -30.59 -14.52
N LYS A 151 -7.15 -30.76 -15.49
CA LYS A 151 -6.59 -29.73 -16.39
C LYS A 151 -7.70 -28.76 -16.83
N ARG A 152 -7.63 -27.47 -16.44
CA ARG A 152 -8.68 -26.49 -16.78
C ARG A 152 -8.32 -25.74 -18.08
N LYS A 153 -8.93 -26.19 -19.17
CA LYS A 153 -9.14 -25.43 -20.42
C LYS A 153 -9.64 -24.01 -20.12
N LYS A 154 -9.21 -23.01 -20.91
CA LYS A 154 -9.68 -21.61 -20.88
C LYS A 154 -11.23 -21.58 -20.79
N ARG A 155 -11.78 -21.34 -19.59
CA ARG A 155 -13.21 -21.13 -19.37
C ARG A 155 -13.51 -19.64 -19.42
N LYS A 156 -14.30 -19.19 -20.39
CA LYS A 156 -15.19 -18.04 -20.18
C LYS A 156 -15.98 -18.34 -18.90
N GLN A 157 -15.70 -17.66 -17.80
CA GLN A 157 -16.37 -17.94 -16.52
C GLN A 157 -17.82 -17.46 -16.60
N ASN A 158 -18.75 -18.40 -16.57
CA ASN A 158 -20.13 -18.12 -16.16
C ASN A 158 -20.10 -17.74 -14.68
N PHE A 159 -19.85 -16.46 -14.37
CA PHE A 159 -20.04 -15.94 -13.01
C PHE A 159 -21.48 -16.17 -12.59
N SER A 160 -21.68 -16.70 -11.38
CA SER A 160 -23.00 -16.81 -10.78
C SER A 160 -23.66 -15.42 -10.76
N LYS A 161 -24.98 -15.34 -10.95
CA LYS A 161 -25.74 -14.08 -10.92
C LYS A 161 -25.38 -13.25 -9.67
N LYS A 162 -25.13 -13.91 -8.54
CA LYS A 162 -24.72 -13.28 -7.27
C LYS A 162 -23.31 -12.66 -7.33
N GLU A 163 -22.36 -13.33 -7.98
CA GLU A 163 -20.99 -12.81 -8.12
C GLU A 163 -20.95 -11.57 -9.01
N ARG A 164 -21.77 -11.54 -10.08
CA ARG A 164 -21.90 -10.34 -10.92
C ARG A 164 -22.46 -9.16 -10.13
N VAL A 165 -23.45 -9.39 -9.26
CA VAL A 165 -24.01 -8.34 -8.38
C VAL A 165 -22.96 -7.85 -7.37
N LEU A 166 -22.13 -8.75 -6.84
CA LEU A 166 -21.01 -8.35 -5.97
C LEU A 166 -19.98 -7.52 -6.73
N GLU A 167 -19.61 -7.94 -7.94
CA GLU A 167 -18.62 -7.27 -8.78
C GLU A 167 -19.07 -5.85 -9.15
N THR A 168 -20.30 -5.71 -9.66
CA THR A 168 -20.85 -4.41 -10.05
C THR A 168 -20.95 -3.47 -8.86
N ALA A 169 -21.40 -3.95 -7.70
CA ALA A 169 -21.51 -3.12 -6.50
C ALA A 169 -20.14 -2.77 -5.88
N TYR A 170 -19.16 -3.67 -5.96
CA TYR A 170 -17.87 -3.47 -5.31
C TYR A 170 -16.95 -2.52 -6.09
N TYR A 171 -17.01 -2.57 -7.42
CA TYR A 171 -16.17 -1.74 -8.31
C TYR A 171 -16.83 -0.43 -8.78
N ASP A 172 -18.11 -0.19 -8.44
CA ASP A 172 -18.77 1.11 -8.63
C ASP A 172 -18.27 2.15 -7.61
N PHE A 173 -17.50 3.14 -8.05
CA PHE A 173 -16.91 4.15 -7.18
C PHE A 173 -17.93 4.95 -6.35
N VAL A 174 -19.17 5.11 -6.85
CA VAL A 174 -20.21 5.90 -6.18
C VAL A 174 -20.93 5.06 -5.11
N ASN A 175 -20.94 3.74 -5.25
CA ASN A 175 -21.64 2.84 -4.35
C ASN A 175 -21.09 2.96 -2.91
N PRO A 176 -21.93 3.10 -1.86
CA PRO A 176 -21.47 3.16 -0.47
C PRO A 176 -20.73 1.91 0.03
N ALA A 177 -20.96 0.75 -0.58
CA ALA A 177 -20.26 -0.49 -0.27
C ALA A 177 -18.97 -0.69 -1.08
N SER A 178 -18.68 0.20 -2.03
CA SER A 178 -17.55 0.08 -2.95
C SER A 178 -16.21 0.06 -2.23
N PHE A 179 -15.33 -0.81 -2.72
CA PHE A 179 -14.02 -1.05 -2.12
C PHE A 179 -14.09 -1.17 -0.59
N GLY A 180 -15.19 -1.73 -0.09
CA GLY A 180 -15.56 -1.73 1.32
C GLY A 180 -15.18 -3.02 2.04
N GLY A 181 -15.89 -3.27 3.15
CA GLY A 181 -15.76 -4.50 3.91
C GLY A 181 -16.92 -5.46 3.65
N ILE A 182 -16.70 -6.75 3.92
CA ILE A 182 -17.65 -7.85 3.71
C ILE A 182 -19.07 -7.50 4.19
N LYS A 183 -19.22 -7.02 5.44
CA LYS A 183 -20.54 -6.72 6.02
C LYS A 183 -21.31 -5.68 5.21
N LYS A 184 -20.65 -4.61 4.76
CA LYS A 184 -21.31 -3.55 3.98
C LYS A 184 -21.77 -4.06 2.63
N LEU A 185 -20.90 -4.78 1.93
CA LEU A 185 -21.20 -5.32 0.60
C LEU A 185 -22.31 -6.38 0.68
N SER A 186 -22.25 -7.27 1.66
CA SER A 186 -23.28 -8.29 1.90
C SER A 186 -24.64 -7.67 2.22
N THR A 187 -24.69 -6.67 3.10
CA THR A 187 -25.95 -5.98 3.42
C THR A 187 -26.54 -5.26 2.21
N LEU A 188 -25.71 -4.59 1.41
CA LEU A 188 -26.19 -3.82 0.25
C LEU A 188 -26.64 -4.72 -0.91
N THR A 189 -25.89 -5.77 -1.21
CA THR A 189 -26.18 -6.69 -2.32
C THR A 189 -27.17 -7.80 -1.95
N LYS A 190 -27.51 -7.93 -0.66
CA LYS A 190 -28.30 -9.04 -0.09
C LYS A 190 -27.69 -10.44 -0.34
N VAL A 191 -26.40 -10.50 -0.71
CA VAL A 191 -25.68 -11.77 -0.85
C VAL A 191 -25.20 -12.23 0.53
N PRO A 192 -25.32 -13.53 0.88
CA PRO A 192 -24.90 -14.03 2.19
C PRO A 192 -23.44 -13.69 2.53
N TYR A 193 -23.18 -13.49 3.83
CA TYR A 193 -21.86 -13.07 4.33
C TYR A 193 -20.73 -14.02 3.89
N GLN A 194 -20.94 -15.33 3.98
CA GLN A 194 -19.92 -16.33 3.63
C GLN A 194 -19.58 -16.31 2.13
N GLN A 195 -20.60 -16.19 1.27
CA GLN A 195 -20.40 -16.08 -0.18
C GLN A 195 -19.67 -14.77 -0.53
N THR A 196 -20.08 -13.67 0.09
CA THR A 196 -19.41 -12.37 -0.07
C THR A 196 -17.96 -12.41 0.40
N LYS A 197 -17.68 -13.10 1.51
CA LYS A 197 -16.33 -13.28 2.06
C LYS A 197 -15.45 -14.12 1.15
N ALA A 198 -15.98 -15.20 0.58
CA ALA A 198 -15.26 -16.04 -0.36
C ALA A 198 -14.89 -15.25 -1.63
N TRP A 199 -15.87 -14.54 -2.20
CA TRP A 199 -15.66 -13.71 -3.38
C TRP A 199 -14.67 -12.57 -3.13
N LEU A 200 -14.79 -11.84 -2.01
CA LEU A 200 -13.85 -10.76 -1.68
C LEU A 200 -12.44 -11.28 -1.42
N SER A 201 -12.29 -12.45 -0.79
CA SER A 201 -10.97 -13.07 -0.57
C SER A 201 -10.28 -13.47 -1.87
N SER A 202 -11.02 -13.60 -2.99
CA SER A 202 -10.44 -13.85 -4.31
C SER A 202 -10.06 -12.57 -5.07
N GLN A 203 -10.40 -11.39 -4.56
CA GLN A 203 -10.09 -10.11 -5.21
C GLN A 203 -8.78 -9.54 -4.66
N ASP A 204 -7.77 -9.38 -5.52
CA ASP A 204 -6.49 -8.75 -5.17
C ASP A 204 -6.70 -7.35 -4.56
N THR A 205 -7.67 -6.61 -5.10
CA THR A 205 -8.06 -5.28 -4.62
C THR A 205 -8.53 -5.29 -3.17
N TYR A 206 -9.07 -6.39 -2.66
CA TYR A 206 -9.50 -6.51 -1.27
C TYR A 206 -8.40 -7.05 -0.36
N THR A 207 -7.66 -8.07 -0.81
CA THR A 207 -6.66 -8.80 -0.01
C THR A 207 -5.38 -8.02 0.18
N LEU A 208 -4.87 -7.36 -0.87
CA LEU A 208 -3.61 -6.61 -0.84
C LEU A 208 -3.64 -5.43 0.14
N HIS A 209 -4.81 -4.79 0.27
CA HIS A 209 -5.00 -3.56 1.04
C HIS A 209 -5.80 -3.80 2.32
N ARG A 210 -5.60 -4.94 2.99
CA ARG A 210 -6.31 -5.27 4.22
C ARG A 210 -5.55 -4.69 5.43
N PRO A 211 -6.08 -3.67 6.11
CA PRO A 211 -5.41 -3.12 7.29
C PRO A 211 -5.53 -4.07 8.49
N VAL A 212 -4.51 -4.06 9.35
CA VAL A 212 -4.59 -4.61 10.70
C VAL A 212 -5.68 -3.86 11.47
N ARG A 213 -6.52 -4.60 12.22
CA ARG A 213 -7.67 -4.04 12.94
C ARG A 213 -7.50 -4.15 14.43
N TYR A 214 -7.35 -3.01 15.08
CA TYR A 214 -7.44 -2.89 16.53
C TYR A 214 -8.85 -2.44 16.95
N LYS A 215 -9.34 -2.98 18.06
CA LYS A 215 -10.63 -2.62 18.66
C LYS A 215 -10.36 -1.72 19.86
N PHE A 216 -10.79 -0.46 19.75
CA PHE A 216 -10.74 0.51 20.84
C PHE A 216 -12.14 1.09 21.05
N SER A 217 -12.50 1.31 22.32
CA SER A 217 -13.66 2.13 22.67
C SER A 217 -13.42 3.56 22.17
N ARG A 218 -14.45 4.17 21.59
CA ARG A 218 -14.34 5.44 20.89
C ARG A 218 -15.61 6.24 21.11
N ARG A 219 -15.47 7.56 21.25
CA ARG A 219 -16.61 8.49 21.22
C ARG A 219 -17.31 8.39 19.87
N ALA A 220 -18.64 8.51 19.88
CA ALA A 220 -19.39 8.71 18.65
C ALA A 220 -18.88 9.99 17.97
N THR A 221 -18.80 9.96 16.65
CA THR A 221 -18.33 11.11 15.86
C THR A 221 -19.11 11.15 14.56
N LEU A 222 -19.74 12.28 14.31
CA LEU A 222 -20.33 12.66 13.04
C LEU A 222 -19.21 13.28 12.19
N PHE A 223 -19.00 12.76 10.99
CA PHE A 223 -17.98 13.30 10.09
C PHE A 223 -18.47 13.24 8.65
N PHE A 224 -18.62 14.42 8.06
CA PHE A 224 -18.88 14.61 6.64
C PHE A 224 -17.62 15.22 6.01
N ALA A 225 -17.17 14.65 4.89
CA ALA A 225 -15.91 15.02 4.27
C ALA A 225 -16.10 15.82 2.99
N TYR A 226 -15.30 16.87 2.83
CA TYR A 226 -15.06 17.56 1.57
C TYR A 226 -13.59 17.36 1.19
N VAL A 227 -13.32 17.12 -0.09
CA VAL A 227 -11.95 16.94 -0.59
C VAL A 227 -11.79 17.71 -1.88
N ILE A 228 -10.79 18.58 -1.93
CA ILE A 228 -10.42 19.33 -3.13
C ILE A 228 -8.96 19.02 -3.43
N PRO A 229 -8.65 18.38 -4.57
CA PRO A 229 -7.27 18.09 -4.94
C PRO A 229 -6.55 19.39 -5.33
N LEU A 230 -5.33 19.58 -4.82
CA LEU A 230 -4.49 20.72 -5.11
C LEU A 230 -3.20 20.28 -5.79
N LYS A 231 -2.76 21.02 -6.81
CA LYS A 231 -1.47 20.78 -7.47
C LYS A 231 -0.27 21.22 -6.62
N ASN A 232 -0.47 22.19 -5.74
CA ASN A 232 0.57 22.75 -4.88
C ASN A 232 -0.05 23.39 -3.63
N LYS A 233 0.82 23.68 -2.65
CA LYS A 233 0.45 24.30 -1.36
C LYS A 233 0.55 25.84 -1.37
N LYS A 234 0.61 26.48 -2.55
CA LYS A 234 0.73 27.95 -2.62
C LYS A 234 -0.53 28.62 -2.05
N ALA A 235 -0.35 29.76 -1.39
CA ALA A 235 -1.43 30.54 -0.77
C ALA A 235 -2.61 30.80 -1.73
N VAL A 236 -2.34 31.17 -2.98
CA VAL A 236 -3.37 31.42 -4.01
C VAL A 236 -4.20 30.17 -4.30
N SER A 237 -3.56 29.02 -4.51
CA SER A 237 -4.23 27.75 -4.81
C SER A 237 -5.14 27.31 -3.65
N VAL A 238 -4.63 27.44 -2.43
CA VAL A 238 -5.36 27.08 -1.20
C VAL A 238 -6.54 28.02 -0.98
N THR A 239 -6.34 29.33 -1.12
CA THR A 239 -7.39 30.35 -0.98
C THR A 239 -8.52 30.12 -1.98
N LYS A 240 -8.20 29.84 -3.25
CA LYS A 240 -9.20 29.52 -4.28
C LYS A 240 -10.02 28.27 -3.96
N ALA A 241 -9.38 27.23 -3.41
CA ALA A 241 -10.08 26.02 -2.98
C ALA A 241 -11.01 26.29 -1.79
N PHE A 242 -10.56 27.06 -0.80
CA PHE A 242 -11.42 27.47 0.31
C PHE A 242 -12.58 28.35 -0.16
N GLU A 243 -12.36 29.27 -1.10
CA GLU A 243 -13.44 30.10 -1.65
C GLU A 243 -14.54 29.24 -2.27
N SER A 244 -14.18 28.24 -3.08
CA SER A 244 -15.15 27.28 -3.63
C SER A 244 -15.83 26.42 -2.56
N LEU A 245 -15.11 26.03 -1.50
CA LEU A 245 -15.66 25.26 -0.38
C LEU A 245 -16.66 26.08 0.45
N LEU A 246 -16.34 27.35 0.71
CA LEU A 246 -17.13 28.24 1.56
C LEU A 246 -18.44 28.69 0.91
N GLN A 247 -18.57 28.54 -0.41
CA GLN A 247 -19.86 28.67 -1.11
C GLN A 247 -20.82 27.54 -0.76
N GLN A 248 -20.30 26.34 -0.43
CA GLN A 248 -21.10 25.16 -0.12
C GLN A 248 -21.35 25.00 1.38
N VAL A 249 -20.39 25.42 2.21
CA VAL A 249 -20.43 25.25 3.66
C VAL A 249 -19.98 26.50 4.36
N LYS A 250 -20.71 26.92 5.41
CA LYS A 250 -20.38 28.10 6.22
C LYS A 250 -20.09 27.68 7.65
N PRO A 251 -18.88 27.21 7.96
CA PRO A 251 -18.51 26.84 9.32
C PRO A 251 -18.35 28.07 10.20
N LYS A 252 -18.66 27.96 11.50
CA LYS A 252 -18.33 29.01 12.48
C LYS A 252 -16.85 29.00 12.86
N ASN A 253 -16.28 27.80 12.92
CA ASN A 253 -14.95 27.51 13.41
C ASN A 253 -14.20 26.63 12.42
N ILE A 254 -12.95 26.96 12.12
CA ILE A 254 -12.03 26.09 11.38
C ILE A 254 -10.80 25.85 12.25
N GLN A 255 -10.51 24.57 12.48
CA GLN A 255 -9.28 24.14 13.12
C GLN A 255 -8.31 23.58 12.07
N SER A 256 -7.07 24.07 12.06
CA SER A 256 -5.99 23.54 11.21
C SER A 256 -4.69 23.34 12.01
N ASP A 257 -3.68 22.77 11.35
CA ASP A 257 -2.31 22.77 11.89
C ASP A 257 -1.66 24.15 11.67
N LYS A 258 -0.46 24.37 12.24
CA LYS A 258 0.28 25.64 12.09
C LYS A 258 0.96 25.77 10.71
N GLY A 259 0.46 25.10 9.67
CA GLY A 259 1.01 25.18 8.32
C GLY A 259 0.87 26.58 7.71
N ASN A 260 1.93 27.03 7.04
CA ASN A 260 1.95 28.34 6.38
C ASN A 260 0.91 28.44 5.26
N GLU A 261 0.49 27.31 4.69
CA GLU A 261 -0.62 27.25 3.74
C GLU A 261 -1.95 27.74 4.34
N PHE A 262 -2.16 27.57 5.66
CA PHE A 262 -3.40 27.97 6.34
C PHE A 262 -3.28 29.35 7.01
N TYR A 263 -2.09 29.75 7.43
CA TYR A 263 -1.84 31.02 8.13
C TYR A 263 -1.43 32.18 7.21
N ASN A 264 -1.62 32.04 5.89
CA ASN A 264 -1.32 33.10 4.93
C ASN A 264 -2.34 34.25 4.95
N THR A 265 -1.89 35.45 4.59
CA THR A 265 -2.70 36.69 4.64
C THR A 265 -3.97 36.63 3.79
N GLN A 266 -3.92 36.01 2.60
CA GLN A 266 -5.08 35.91 1.70
C GLN A 266 -6.18 35.05 2.32
N LEU A 267 -5.83 33.89 2.84
CA LEU A 267 -6.79 32.97 3.46
C LEU A 267 -7.32 33.53 4.79
N GLN A 268 -6.49 34.18 5.60
CA GLN A 268 -6.96 34.85 6.82
C GLN A 268 -7.95 35.98 6.51
N SER A 269 -7.73 36.72 5.42
CA SER A 269 -8.65 37.76 4.95
C SER A 269 -9.98 37.15 4.49
N LEU A 270 -9.94 35.99 3.83
CA LEU A 270 -11.13 35.24 3.46
C LEU A 270 -11.92 34.77 4.69
N PHE A 271 -11.25 34.20 5.70
CA PHE A 271 -11.92 33.76 6.92
C PHE A 271 -12.56 34.93 7.68
N LYS A 272 -11.89 36.09 7.76
CA LYS A 272 -12.48 37.31 8.31
C LYS A 272 -13.72 37.75 7.54
N LYS A 273 -13.67 37.75 6.20
CA LYS A 273 -14.81 38.11 5.34
C LYS A 273 -16.04 37.21 5.59
N TYR A 274 -15.82 35.93 5.84
CA TYR A 274 -16.90 34.97 6.12
C TYR A 274 -17.24 34.86 7.61
N ASN A 275 -16.66 35.70 8.48
CA ASN A 275 -16.82 35.65 9.93
C ASN A 275 -16.52 34.27 10.54
N ILE A 276 -15.41 33.67 10.09
CA ILE A 276 -14.96 32.34 10.51
C ILE A 276 -13.82 32.51 11.51
N ASN A 277 -13.96 31.87 12.68
CA ASN A 277 -12.89 31.79 13.66
C ASN A 277 -11.91 30.66 13.28
N HIS A 278 -10.70 31.04 12.85
CA HIS A 278 -9.64 30.11 12.49
C HIS A 278 -8.61 29.99 13.61
N TYR A 279 -8.37 28.77 14.08
CA TYR A 279 -7.42 28.52 15.16
C TYR A 279 -6.65 27.20 14.95
N SER A 280 -5.57 27.04 15.69
CA SER A 280 -4.88 25.76 15.86
C SER A 280 -4.98 25.34 17.32
N ALA A 281 -5.20 24.06 17.57
CA ALA A 281 -5.15 23.53 18.94
C ALA A 281 -3.72 23.12 19.29
N GLU A 282 -3.39 22.96 20.57
CA GLU A 282 -2.14 22.40 21.11
C GLU A 282 -2.39 21.01 21.74
N GLY A 283 -1.48 20.03 21.58
CA GLY A 283 -1.64 18.62 22.01
C GLY A 283 -1.68 17.51 20.93
N ASP A 284 -1.44 16.25 21.33
CA ASP A 284 -1.29 15.09 20.43
C ASP A 284 -2.59 14.59 19.80
N ALA A 285 -3.75 14.95 20.37
CA ALA A 285 -5.07 14.55 19.85
C ALA A 285 -5.60 15.44 18.72
N LYS A 286 -4.80 16.43 18.27
CA LYS A 286 -5.11 17.30 17.13
C LYS A 286 -5.44 16.47 15.90
N SER A 287 -6.47 16.89 15.15
CA SER A 287 -6.77 16.35 13.82
C SER A 287 -7.06 14.83 13.73
N THR A 288 -7.18 14.12 14.85
CA THR A 288 -7.39 12.66 14.89
C THR A 288 -8.61 12.18 14.10
N ILE A 289 -9.64 13.02 13.98
CA ILE A 289 -10.83 12.71 13.16
C ILE A 289 -10.46 12.73 11.67
N VAL A 290 -9.76 13.78 11.23
CA VAL A 290 -9.29 13.95 9.84
C VAL A 290 -8.30 12.85 9.47
N GLU A 291 -7.39 12.46 10.37
CA GLU A 291 -6.44 11.36 10.12
C GLU A 291 -7.13 10.02 9.87
N ARG A 292 -8.21 9.72 10.61
CA ARG A 292 -9.01 8.50 10.38
C ARG A 292 -9.68 8.55 9.01
N PHE A 293 -10.20 9.71 8.62
CA PHE A 293 -10.74 9.90 7.29
C PHE A 293 -9.66 9.70 6.22
N ASN A 294 -8.50 10.34 6.36
CA ASN A 294 -7.37 10.23 5.45
C ASN A 294 -6.94 8.76 5.26
N ARG A 295 -6.85 7.99 6.36
CA ARG A 295 -6.57 6.55 6.28
C ARG A 295 -7.64 5.79 5.49
N THR A 296 -8.91 6.11 5.70
CA THR A 296 -10.04 5.46 5.01
C THR A 296 -10.04 5.79 3.51
N LEU A 297 -9.84 7.07 3.16
CA LEU A 297 -9.78 7.52 1.78
C LEU A 297 -8.56 6.91 1.07
N LYS A 298 -7.37 6.96 1.68
CA LYS A 298 -6.16 6.32 1.14
C LYS A 298 -6.39 4.84 0.87
N GLN A 299 -6.98 4.11 1.81
CA GLN A 299 -7.30 2.70 1.61
C GLN A 299 -8.21 2.49 0.39
N LYS A 300 -9.29 3.27 0.23
CA LYS A 300 -10.15 3.18 -0.97
C LYS A 300 -9.37 3.48 -2.24
N MET A 301 -8.56 4.53 -2.25
CA MET A 301 -7.75 4.93 -3.41
C MET A 301 -6.75 3.83 -3.81
N PHE A 302 -6.04 3.23 -2.86
CA PHE A 302 -5.10 2.13 -3.15
C PHE A 302 -5.80 0.92 -3.79
N ARG A 303 -7.03 0.61 -3.36
CA ARG A 303 -7.81 -0.47 -4.00
C ARG A 303 -8.22 -0.11 -5.42
N VAL A 304 -8.56 1.15 -5.67
CA VAL A 304 -8.83 1.68 -7.02
C VAL A 304 -7.57 1.62 -7.89
N PHE A 305 -6.40 1.94 -7.35
CA PHE A 305 -5.13 1.86 -8.06
C PHE A 305 -4.82 0.43 -8.50
N THR A 306 -5.03 -0.55 -7.62
CA THR A 306 -4.89 -1.97 -7.98
C THR A 306 -5.92 -2.41 -9.03
N TYR A 307 -7.17 -1.96 -8.90
CA TYR A 307 -8.23 -2.29 -9.87
C TYR A 307 -7.91 -1.75 -11.27
N ARG A 308 -7.51 -0.48 -11.35
CA ARG A 308 -7.23 0.23 -12.60
C ARG A 308 -5.83 -0.01 -13.15
N LYS A 309 -4.90 -0.52 -12.33
CA LYS A 309 -3.47 -0.58 -12.64
C LYS A 309 -2.90 0.78 -13.03
N SER A 310 -3.37 1.82 -12.36
CA SER A 310 -2.99 3.21 -12.61
C SER A 310 -3.13 4.02 -11.34
N TYR A 311 -2.23 4.97 -11.12
CA TYR A 311 -2.32 5.94 -10.02
C TYR A 311 -3.21 7.14 -10.33
N LYS A 312 -3.87 7.17 -11.50
CA LYS A 312 -4.82 8.22 -11.86
C LYS A 312 -6.09 8.13 -11.01
N TYR A 313 -6.37 9.18 -10.22
CA TYR A 313 -7.51 9.25 -9.29
C TYR A 313 -8.39 10.49 -9.45
N ASP A 314 -7.97 11.49 -10.22
CA ASP A 314 -8.66 12.78 -10.35
C ASP A 314 -10.11 12.62 -10.77
N ASP A 315 -10.38 11.70 -11.70
CA ASP A 315 -11.70 11.38 -12.24
C ASP A 315 -12.63 10.65 -11.25
N VAL A 316 -12.08 10.02 -10.21
CA VAL A 316 -12.83 9.20 -9.25
C VAL A 316 -12.85 9.75 -7.84
N LEU A 317 -12.01 10.73 -7.53
CA LEU A 317 -11.85 11.26 -6.17
C LEU A 317 -13.21 11.68 -5.58
N GLN A 318 -13.97 12.47 -6.33
CA GLN A 318 -15.27 12.95 -5.88
C GLN A 318 -16.29 11.81 -5.70
N SER A 319 -16.25 10.81 -6.58
CA SER A 319 -17.08 9.61 -6.45
C SER A 319 -16.77 8.82 -5.16
N LEU A 320 -15.49 8.67 -4.82
CA LEU A 320 -15.07 7.99 -3.59
C LEU A 320 -15.48 8.76 -2.32
N VAL A 321 -15.39 10.09 -2.36
CA VAL A 321 -15.83 10.97 -1.26
C VAL A 321 -17.35 10.90 -1.10
N LYS A 322 -18.10 10.95 -2.21
CA LYS A 322 -19.55 10.75 -2.21
C LYS A 322 -19.93 9.38 -1.64
N SER A 323 -19.23 8.33 -2.04
CA SER A 323 -19.42 6.97 -1.48
C SER A 323 -19.14 6.94 0.04
N TYR A 324 -18.12 7.65 0.52
CA TYR A 324 -17.84 7.78 1.95
C TYR A 324 -18.99 8.49 2.69
N ASN A 325 -19.41 9.67 2.24
CA ASN A 325 -20.46 10.46 2.89
C ASN A 325 -21.84 9.76 2.89
N ASN A 326 -22.10 8.88 1.92
CA ASN A 326 -23.31 8.06 1.84
C ASN A 326 -23.20 6.69 2.54
N SER A 327 -22.02 6.36 3.07
CA SER A 327 -21.82 5.11 3.81
C SER A 327 -22.32 5.22 5.25
N LYS A 328 -23.07 4.22 5.72
CA LYS A 328 -23.40 4.09 7.14
C LYS A 328 -22.13 4.03 7.99
N HIS A 329 -21.98 4.98 8.90
CA HIS A 329 -20.93 5.03 9.90
C HIS A 329 -21.36 4.21 11.13
N ARG A 330 -20.42 3.44 11.69
CA ARG A 330 -20.72 2.54 12.81
C ARG A 330 -21.04 3.31 14.09
N SER A 331 -20.37 4.44 14.30
CA SER A 331 -20.52 5.30 15.49
C SER A 331 -21.93 5.87 15.63
N ILE A 332 -22.51 6.34 14.52
CA ILE A 332 -23.79 7.09 14.51
C ILE A 332 -24.95 6.27 13.93
N GLY A 333 -24.70 5.04 13.46
CA GLY A 333 -25.75 4.17 12.91
C GLY A 333 -26.37 4.62 11.58
N MET A 334 -25.97 5.75 11.00
CA MET A 334 -26.46 6.25 9.71
C MET A 334 -25.35 6.85 8.82
N ALA A 335 -25.72 7.26 7.61
CA ALA A 335 -24.79 7.91 6.69
C ALA A 335 -24.67 9.40 7.03
N PRO A 336 -23.46 10.00 7.04
CA PRO A 336 -23.28 11.42 7.29
C PRO A 336 -24.16 12.33 6.42
N SER A 337 -24.37 11.96 5.15
CA SER A 337 -25.23 12.72 4.22
C SER A 337 -26.71 12.75 4.59
N LYS A 338 -27.16 11.88 5.50
CA LYS A 338 -28.55 11.80 5.96
C LYS A 338 -28.79 12.51 7.30
N VAL A 339 -27.74 13.06 7.92
CA VAL A 339 -27.87 13.73 9.21
C VAL A 339 -28.37 15.16 8.97
N THR A 340 -29.53 15.48 9.54
CA THR A 340 -30.09 16.83 9.59
C THR A 340 -29.86 17.46 10.96
N ARG A 341 -30.03 18.77 11.10
CA ARG A 341 -29.90 19.48 12.39
C ARG A 341 -30.86 18.95 13.46
N GLU A 342 -32.02 18.45 13.05
CA GLU A 342 -33.03 17.88 13.95
C GLU A 342 -32.64 16.48 14.46
N LEU A 343 -31.89 15.72 13.66
CA LEU A 343 -31.40 14.39 14.04
C LEU A 343 -30.13 14.46 14.89
N GLU A 344 -29.38 15.56 14.83
CA GLU A 344 -28.11 15.73 15.53
C GLU A 344 -28.20 15.49 17.06
N PRO A 345 -29.21 16.02 17.79
CA PRO A 345 -29.36 15.76 19.22
C PRO A 345 -29.70 14.31 19.57
N GLN A 346 -30.23 13.53 18.61
CA GLN A 346 -30.60 12.13 18.84
C GLN A 346 -29.40 11.17 18.65
N ILE A 347 -28.29 11.67 18.10
CA ILE A 347 -27.09 10.88 17.79
C ILE A 347 -26.08 10.89 18.95
N PHE A 348 -26.12 11.90 19.82
CA PHE A 348 -25.11 12.15 20.86
C PHE A 348 -25.66 12.12 22.28
#